data_AF-A0AB33IYB6-F1
#
_entry.id   AF-A0AB33IYB6-F1
#
_cell.length_a   1.000
_cell.length_b   1.000
_cell.length_c   1.000
_cell.angle_alpha   90.00
_cell.angle_beta   90.00
_cell.angle_gamma   90.00
#
_symmetry.space_group_name_H-M   'P 1'
#
loop_
_entity.id
_entity.type
_entity.pdbx_description
1 polymer ?
#
loop_
_entity_poly.entity_id
_entity_poly.type
_entity_poly.pdbx_seq_one_letter_code
_entity_poly.pdbx_strand_id
1 'polypeptide(L)'
;MQNHALNNRVNAEFQKYFPTAEITPILRNLETNRYWINENLLITNINETQYNVAKAIIAIIDEYVKIKQDSFLRFIRQCEELQTIGDSDRVDVHNFIVGLLAPNVDARLFEIVSYAILKYYYKEQTIIWGYSWKDLNEETLKLYKTGRTNANDGGIDFVMKPLGRFFQVTETLDFKKYFLDIEKIEKYPITFVVKSLDSVEILKDKLYKDASKTYVVEDVVRKYVECIEEIINISTLLHYFQKIEDAGLISGVLNEIILQSRVEFNYEDEF
;
A
#
# COMPACT_ATOMS: atom_id res chain seq x y z
N MET A 1 -8.32 -8.73 -8.32
CA MET A 1 -9.78 -8.84 -8.53
C MET A 1 -10.42 -9.10 -7.17
N GLN A 2 -11.10 -8.11 -6.59
CA GLN A 2 -11.96 -8.34 -5.42
C GLN A 2 -13.18 -9.16 -5.89
N ASN A 3 -13.43 -10.33 -5.28
CA ASN A 3 -14.35 -11.36 -5.79
C ASN A 3 -15.86 -11.06 -5.65
N HIS A 4 -16.25 -9.86 -5.22
CA HIS A 4 -17.63 -9.41 -5.28
C HIS A 4 -17.70 -7.97 -5.78
N ALA A 5 -18.47 -7.74 -6.85
CA ALA A 5 -18.69 -6.41 -7.39
C ALA A 5 -19.32 -5.50 -6.32
N LEU A 6 -18.85 -4.25 -6.23
CA LEU A 6 -19.25 -3.26 -5.22
C LEU A 6 -20.77 -3.19 -5.03
N ASN A 7 -21.52 -3.20 -6.13
CA ASN A 7 -22.98 -3.19 -6.14
C ASN A 7 -23.59 -4.37 -5.37
N ASN A 8 -23.05 -5.59 -5.50
CA ASN A 8 -23.56 -6.75 -4.80
C ASN A 8 -23.31 -6.63 -3.29
N ARG A 9 -22.11 -6.20 -2.89
CA ARG A 9 -21.78 -6.06 -1.46
C ARG A 9 -22.61 -4.97 -0.79
N VAL A 10 -22.73 -3.80 -1.43
CA VAL A 10 -23.51 -2.68 -0.90
C VAL A 10 -24.99 -3.04 -0.84
N ASN A 11 -25.55 -3.63 -1.90
CA ASN A 11 -26.97 -4.00 -1.91
C ASN A 11 -27.28 -5.11 -0.92
N ALA A 12 -26.40 -6.11 -0.77
CA ALA A 12 -26.58 -7.20 0.20
C ALA A 12 -26.51 -6.71 1.65
N GLU A 13 -25.53 -5.86 1.99
CA GLU A 13 -25.45 -5.26 3.32
C GLU A 13 -26.65 -4.35 3.59
N PHE A 14 -27.10 -3.55 2.62
CA PHE A 14 -28.31 -2.74 2.78
C PHE A 14 -29.55 -3.61 3.07
N GLN A 15 -29.78 -4.67 2.29
CA GLN A 15 -30.93 -5.56 2.49
C GLN A 15 -30.89 -6.32 3.82
N LYS A 16 -29.70 -6.58 4.37
CA LYS A 16 -29.54 -7.18 5.70
C LYS A 16 -30.11 -6.28 6.81
N TYR A 17 -29.94 -4.96 6.70
CA TYR A 17 -30.46 -4.00 7.68
C TYR A 17 -31.89 -3.52 7.35
N PHE A 18 -32.27 -3.53 6.06
CA PHE A 18 -33.57 -3.05 5.57
C PHE A 18 -34.30 -4.11 4.73
N PRO A 19 -34.69 -5.26 5.31
CA PRO A 19 -35.17 -6.43 4.56
C PRO A 19 -36.52 -6.24 3.87
N THR A 20 -37.30 -5.24 4.28
CA THR A 20 -38.61 -4.92 3.68
C THR A 20 -38.53 -3.77 2.67
N ALA A 21 -37.34 -3.21 2.44
CA ALA A 21 -37.17 -2.13 1.48
C ALA A 21 -37.24 -2.67 0.06
N GLU A 22 -38.17 -2.15 -0.74
CA GLU A 22 -38.33 -2.47 -2.17
C GLU A 22 -37.23 -1.83 -3.05
N ILE A 23 -36.42 -0.95 -2.46
CA ILE A 23 -35.34 -0.23 -3.15
C ILE A 23 -33.97 -0.82 -2.79
N THR A 24 -33.04 -0.71 -3.74
CA THR A 24 -31.63 -1.05 -3.53
C THR A 24 -30.74 0.17 -3.81
N PRO A 25 -29.61 0.33 -3.11
CA PRO A 25 -28.75 1.51 -3.27
C PRO A 25 -28.13 1.66 -4.67
N ILE A 26 -27.63 0.57 -5.24
CA ILE A 26 -26.91 0.59 -6.51
C ILE A 26 -27.72 -0.15 -7.57
N LEU A 27 -28.12 0.56 -8.60
CA LEU A 27 -28.81 0.05 -9.77
C LEU A 27 -27.79 -0.20 -10.89
N ARG A 28 -27.85 -1.37 -11.54
CA ARG A 28 -27.00 -1.69 -12.70
C ARG A 28 -27.83 -1.63 -13.97
N ASN A 29 -27.43 -0.80 -14.92
CA ASN A 29 -27.98 -0.82 -16.27
C ASN A 29 -27.27 -1.90 -17.08
N LEU A 30 -28.01 -2.94 -17.49
CA LEU A 30 -27.44 -4.10 -18.18
C LEU A 30 -27.04 -3.82 -19.64
N GLU A 31 -27.66 -2.83 -20.29
CA GLU A 31 -27.37 -2.46 -21.68
C GLU A 31 -26.06 -1.67 -21.78
N THR A 32 -25.87 -0.71 -20.88
CA THR A 32 -24.69 0.18 -20.87
C THR A 32 -23.57 -0.30 -19.97
N ASN A 33 -23.83 -1.33 -19.15
CA ASN A 33 -22.96 -1.78 -18.05
C ASN A 33 -22.59 -0.66 -17.05
N ARG A 34 -23.38 0.43 -16.98
CA ARG A 34 -23.18 1.52 -16.02
C ARG A 34 -23.95 1.29 -14.73
N TYR A 35 -23.44 1.87 -13.65
CA TYR A 35 -24.04 1.83 -12.32
C TYR A 35 -24.62 3.20 -11.97
N TRP A 36 -25.74 3.20 -11.25
CA TRP A 36 -26.44 4.39 -10.79
C TRP A 36 -26.76 4.26 -9.30
N ILE A 37 -26.73 5.38 -8.58
CA ILE A 37 -27.26 5.42 -7.22
C ILE A 37 -28.77 5.66 -7.29
N ASN A 38 -29.51 4.92 -6.49
CA ASN A 38 -30.96 5.05 -6.41
C ASN A 38 -31.34 6.39 -5.76
N GLU A 39 -31.88 7.30 -6.57
CA GLU A 39 -32.21 8.68 -6.18
C GLU A 39 -33.27 8.74 -5.07
N ASN A 40 -34.11 7.72 -4.92
CA ASN A 40 -35.10 7.66 -3.84
C ASN A 40 -34.45 7.66 -2.45
N LEU A 41 -33.18 7.22 -2.34
CA LEU A 41 -32.41 7.27 -1.09
C LEU A 41 -31.79 8.65 -0.82
N LEU A 42 -31.87 9.58 -1.78
CA LEU A 42 -31.28 10.92 -1.74
C LEU A 42 -32.34 12.01 -1.63
N ILE A 43 -33.61 11.63 -1.48
CA ILE A 43 -34.73 12.54 -1.22
C ILE A 43 -34.97 12.61 0.28
N THR A 44 -34.99 13.81 0.84
CA THR A 44 -35.28 14.09 2.24
C THR A 44 -36.44 15.06 2.37
N ASN A 45 -37.27 14.90 3.41
CA ASN A 45 -38.43 15.76 3.67
C ASN A 45 -38.12 16.69 4.85
N ILE A 46 -38.17 18.00 4.63
CA ILE A 46 -38.02 19.02 5.68
C ILE A 46 -39.24 19.92 5.61
N ASN A 47 -39.99 20.04 6.71
CA ASN A 47 -41.21 20.86 6.81
C ASN A 47 -42.18 20.62 5.64
N GLU A 48 -42.52 19.35 5.39
CA GLU A 48 -43.42 18.91 4.30
C GLU A 48 -42.92 19.21 2.87
N THR A 49 -41.71 19.74 2.72
CA THR A 49 -41.07 20.00 1.43
C THR A 49 -40.03 18.92 1.14
N GLN A 50 -40.06 18.35 -0.07
CA GLN A 50 -39.06 17.38 -0.51
C GLN A 50 -37.83 18.08 -1.09
N TYR A 51 -36.65 17.64 -0.67
CA TYR A 51 -35.37 18.10 -1.17
C TYR A 51 -34.58 16.91 -1.70
N ASN A 52 -34.01 17.06 -2.89
CA ASN A 52 -33.09 16.08 -3.46
C ASN A 52 -31.65 16.55 -3.24
N VAL A 53 -30.88 15.80 -2.45
CA VAL A 53 -29.50 16.15 -2.09
C VAL A 53 -28.47 15.63 -3.10
N ALA A 54 -28.88 14.95 -4.18
CA ALA A 54 -27.96 14.37 -5.16
C ALA A 54 -26.98 15.40 -5.75
N LYS A 55 -27.46 16.59 -6.10
CA LYS A 55 -26.60 17.67 -6.64
C LYS A 55 -25.53 18.11 -5.64
N ALA A 56 -25.89 18.21 -4.35
CA ALA A 56 -24.95 18.58 -3.31
C ALA A 56 -23.89 17.49 -3.09
N ILE A 57 -24.31 16.22 -3.08
CA ILE A 57 -23.40 15.07 -2.97
C ILE A 57 -22.42 15.04 -4.14
N ILE A 58 -22.90 15.21 -5.38
CA ILE A 58 -22.03 15.26 -6.56
C ILE A 58 -21.01 16.40 -6.44
N ALA A 59 -21.45 17.60 -6.07
CA ALA A 59 -20.54 18.74 -5.88
C ALA A 59 -19.47 18.48 -4.81
N ILE A 60 -19.81 17.79 -3.72
CA ILE A 60 -18.84 17.40 -2.67
C ILE A 60 -17.84 16.37 -3.21
N ILE A 61 -18.32 15.36 -3.96
CA ILE A 61 -17.47 14.33 -4.55
C ILE A 61 -16.51 14.95 -5.57
N ASP A 62 -17.02 15.81 -6.45
CA ASP A 62 -16.21 16.47 -7.49
C ASP A 62 -15.14 17.36 -6.87
N GLU A 63 -15.47 18.15 -5.85
CA GLU A 63 -14.49 18.97 -5.14
C GLU A 63 -13.46 18.11 -4.39
N TYR A 64 -13.88 16.99 -3.79
CA TYR A 64 -12.96 16.02 -3.18
C TYR A 64 -11.99 15.42 -4.22
N VAL A 65 -12.49 15.00 -5.38
CA VAL A 65 -11.68 14.46 -6.48
C VAL A 65 -10.66 15.50 -6.94
N LYS A 66 -11.11 16.73 -7.17
CA LYS A 66 -10.24 17.84 -7.57
C LYS A 66 -9.13 18.11 -6.55
N ILE A 67 -9.46 18.20 -5.25
CA ILE A 67 -8.45 18.40 -4.19
C ILE A 67 -7.41 17.28 -4.20
N LYS A 68 -7.83 16.02 -4.40
CA LYS A 68 -6.91 14.87 -4.47
C LYS A 68 -6.02 14.92 -5.71
N GLN A 69 -6.57 15.28 -6.87
CA GLN A 69 -5.80 15.46 -8.11
C GLN A 69 -4.78 16.60 -7.97
N ASP A 70 -5.21 17.76 -7.47
CA ASP A 70 -4.33 18.93 -7.27
C ASP A 70 -3.19 18.63 -6.27
N SER A 71 -3.48 17.87 -5.21
CA SER A 71 -2.45 17.41 -4.27
C SER A 71 -1.44 16.49 -4.94
N PHE A 72 -1.91 15.59 -5.81
CA PHE A 72 -1.06 14.64 -6.52
C PHE A 72 -0.20 15.34 -7.59
N LEU A 73 -0.78 16.24 -8.38
CA LEU A 73 -0.04 17.02 -9.38
C LEU A 73 1.07 17.86 -8.75
N ARG A 74 0.79 18.48 -7.59
CA ARG A 74 1.82 19.20 -6.83
C ARG A 74 2.95 18.29 -6.38
N PHE A 75 2.63 17.08 -5.92
CA PHE A 75 3.62 16.08 -5.53
C PHE A 75 4.52 15.68 -6.72
N ILE A 76 3.93 15.38 -7.88
CA ILE A 76 4.70 15.01 -9.09
C ILE A 76 5.60 16.16 -9.54
N ARG A 77 5.07 17.40 -9.60
CA ARG A 77 5.87 18.58 -9.95
C ARG A 77 7.05 18.78 -9.00
N GLN A 78 6.82 18.62 -7.69
CA GLN A 78 7.91 18.71 -6.72
C GLN A 78 8.99 17.65 -6.96
N CYS A 79 8.60 16.43 -7.32
CA CYS A 79 9.57 15.40 -7.67
C CYS A 79 10.35 15.74 -8.96
N GLU A 80 9.66 16.27 -9.98
CA GLU A 80 10.28 16.68 -11.25
C GLU A 80 11.22 17.87 -11.08
N GLU A 81 10.85 18.86 -10.26
CA GLU A 81 11.73 19.98 -9.88
C GLU A 81 13.02 19.44 -9.24
N LEU A 82 12.89 18.53 -8.27
CA LEU A 82 14.02 17.88 -7.62
C LEU A 82 14.87 17.03 -8.58
N GLN A 83 14.30 16.45 -9.65
CA GLN A 83 15.07 15.79 -10.70
C GLN A 83 15.92 16.80 -11.51
N THR A 84 15.36 17.97 -11.84
CA THR A 84 16.03 18.97 -12.68
C THR A 84 17.18 19.70 -12.00
N ILE A 85 17.17 19.80 -10.67
CA ILE A 85 18.23 20.41 -9.87
C ILE A 85 19.52 19.56 -9.91
N GLY A 86 19.44 18.31 -10.39
CA GLY A 86 20.58 17.42 -10.59
C GLY A 86 21.30 17.07 -9.28
N ASP A 87 22.54 16.59 -9.38
CA ASP A 87 23.38 16.24 -8.21
C ASP A 87 23.75 17.44 -7.31
N SER A 88 23.40 18.66 -7.70
CA SER A 88 23.85 19.89 -7.03
C SER A 88 23.18 20.13 -5.67
N ASP A 89 22.04 19.50 -5.39
CA ASP A 89 21.32 19.64 -4.11
C ASP A 89 20.81 18.30 -3.53
N ARG A 90 21.75 17.39 -3.24
CA ARG A 90 21.45 16.09 -2.61
C ARG A 90 20.72 16.21 -1.26
N VAL A 91 20.91 17.32 -0.55
CA VAL A 91 20.30 17.57 0.76
C VAL A 91 18.79 17.78 0.63
N ASP A 92 18.35 18.52 -0.39
CA ASP A 92 16.93 18.73 -0.63
C ASP A 92 16.21 17.44 -1.05
N VAL A 93 16.83 16.64 -1.92
CA VAL A 93 16.28 15.33 -2.31
C VAL A 93 16.22 14.38 -1.11
N HIS A 94 17.26 14.36 -0.27
CA HIS A 94 17.29 13.59 0.98
C HIS A 94 16.11 13.98 1.88
N ASN A 95 16.00 15.26 2.23
CA ASN A 95 14.98 15.77 3.13
C ASN A 95 13.57 15.50 2.61
N PHE A 96 13.38 15.61 1.29
CA PHE A 96 12.12 15.29 0.64
C PHE A 96 11.76 13.81 0.84
N ILE A 97 12.64 12.87 0.45
CA ILE A 97 12.37 11.43 0.55
C ILE A 97 12.15 10.99 2.01
N VAL A 98 12.97 11.50 2.95
CA VAL A 98 12.79 11.24 4.38
C VAL A 98 11.43 11.73 4.87
N GLY A 99 10.99 12.90 4.41
CA GLY A 99 9.67 13.44 4.73
C GLY A 99 8.51 12.54 4.29
N LEU A 100 8.67 11.80 3.18
CA LEU A 100 7.65 10.87 2.69
C LEU A 100 7.54 9.59 3.53
N LEU A 101 8.50 9.29 4.41
CA LEU A 101 8.43 8.15 5.33
C LEU A 101 7.75 8.48 6.66
N ALA A 102 7.38 9.75 6.89
CA ALA A 102 6.85 10.17 8.18
C ALA A 102 5.53 9.44 8.54
N PRO A 103 5.27 9.16 9.84
CA PRO A 103 4.10 8.38 10.26
C PRO A 103 2.74 8.96 9.84
N ASN A 104 2.64 10.26 9.58
CA ASN A 104 1.43 10.96 9.15
C ASN A 104 1.20 10.97 7.63
N VAL A 105 2.13 10.42 6.83
CA VAL A 105 2.02 10.37 5.36
C VAL A 105 0.98 9.34 4.90
N ASP A 106 0.37 9.51 3.72
CA ASP A 106 -0.53 8.53 3.12
C ASP A 106 0.13 7.14 2.99
N ALA A 107 -0.57 6.07 3.38
CA ALA A 107 -0.03 4.72 3.39
C ALA A 107 0.44 4.22 2.01
N ARG A 108 -0.21 4.65 0.93
CA ARG A 108 0.20 4.30 -0.44
C ARG A 108 1.52 4.95 -0.80
N LEU A 109 1.72 6.20 -0.38
CA LEU A 109 2.98 6.90 -0.59
C LEU A 109 4.11 6.24 0.21
N PHE A 110 3.85 5.82 1.45
CA PHE A 110 4.80 5.03 2.23
C PHE A 110 5.18 3.70 1.52
N GLU A 111 4.20 2.99 0.96
CA GLU A 111 4.46 1.76 0.18
C GLU A 111 5.33 2.04 -1.06
N ILE A 112 5.03 3.11 -1.81
CA ILE A 112 5.82 3.52 -2.99
C ILE A 112 7.26 3.84 -2.60
N VAL A 113 7.46 4.64 -1.55
CA VAL A 113 8.79 5.10 -1.13
C VAL A 113 9.59 3.95 -0.54
N SER A 114 8.97 3.12 0.30
CA SER A 114 9.64 1.93 0.85
C SER A 114 10.03 0.94 -0.24
N TYR A 115 9.17 0.73 -1.25
CA TYR A 115 9.54 -0.06 -2.42
C TYR A 115 10.75 0.51 -3.16
N ALA A 116 10.77 1.82 -3.44
CA ALA A 116 11.87 2.46 -4.15
C ALA A 116 13.20 2.32 -3.39
N ILE A 117 13.18 2.55 -2.08
CA ILE A 117 14.35 2.37 -1.21
C ILE A 117 14.81 0.91 -1.23
N LEU A 118 13.91 -0.05 -0.97
CA LEU A 118 14.29 -1.47 -0.92
C LEU A 118 14.79 -1.97 -2.28
N LYS A 119 14.17 -1.55 -3.39
CA LYS A 119 14.58 -1.90 -4.75
C LYS A 119 16.03 -1.49 -5.00
N TYR A 120 16.41 -0.27 -4.62
CA TYR A 120 17.78 0.22 -4.80
C TYR A 120 18.77 -0.35 -3.79
N TYR A 121 18.34 -0.57 -2.55
CA TYR A 121 19.17 -1.20 -1.51
C TYR A 121 19.61 -2.62 -1.89
N TYR A 122 18.71 -3.42 -2.47
CA TYR A 122 19.01 -4.80 -2.87
C TYR A 122 19.65 -4.93 -4.25
N LYS A 123 19.55 -3.92 -5.12
CA LYS A 123 19.94 -3.99 -6.55
C LYS A 123 21.36 -4.49 -6.80
N GLU A 124 22.30 -4.12 -5.94
CA GLU A 124 23.74 -4.45 -6.10
C GLU A 124 24.16 -5.66 -5.26
N GLN A 125 23.23 -6.25 -4.50
CA GLN A 125 23.51 -7.44 -3.72
C GLN A 125 23.45 -8.66 -4.63
N THR A 126 24.57 -9.36 -4.72
CA THR A 126 24.71 -10.53 -5.57
C THR A 126 24.61 -11.80 -4.77
N ILE A 127 23.94 -12.81 -5.33
CA ILE A 127 23.94 -14.15 -4.80
C ILE A 127 24.54 -15.14 -5.80
N ILE A 128 25.09 -16.23 -5.26
CA ILE A 128 25.64 -17.33 -6.04
C ILE A 128 24.80 -18.58 -5.75
N TRP A 129 24.22 -19.18 -6.79
CA TRP A 129 23.32 -20.33 -6.63
C TRP A 129 23.33 -21.25 -7.86
N GLY A 130 23.12 -22.55 -7.66
CA GLY A 130 23.10 -23.53 -8.73
C GLY A 130 22.67 -24.90 -8.23
N TYR A 131 22.26 -25.78 -9.14
CA TYR A 131 21.89 -27.17 -8.80
C TYR A 131 23.12 -28.04 -8.46
N SER A 132 24.33 -27.55 -8.75
CA SER A 132 25.59 -28.23 -8.43
C SER A 132 26.68 -27.20 -8.15
N TRP A 133 27.72 -27.59 -7.41
CA TRP A 133 28.91 -26.77 -7.18
C TRP A 133 29.71 -26.43 -8.45
N LYS A 134 29.48 -27.17 -9.54
CA LYS A 134 30.13 -26.95 -10.83
C LYS A 134 29.33 -26.00 -11.74
N ASP A 135 28.03 -25.85 -11.46
CA ASP A 135 27.08 -25.10 -12.29
C ASP A 135 26.44 -23.98 -11.47
N LEU A 136 27.28 -23.11 -10.91
CA LEU A 136 26.86 -21.95 -10.13
C LEU A 136 26.58 -20.75 -11.04
N ASN A 137 25.48 -20.06 -10.75
CA ASN A 137 25.09 -18.82 -11.38
C ASN A 137 25.30 -17.68 -10.40
N GLU A 138 25.71 -16.53 -10.92
CA GLU A 138 25.79 -15.28 -10.19
C GLU A 138 24.64 -14.38 -10.67
N GLU A 139 23.69 -14.04 -9.78
CA GLU A 139 22.55 -13.18 -10.11
C GLU A 139 22.37 -12.12 -9.02
N THR A 140 22.09 -10.89 -9.41
CA THR A 140 21.75 -9.80 -8.48
C THR A 140 20.31 -9.92 -7.97
N LEU A 141 20.09 -9.53 -6.72
CA LEU A 141 18.76 -9.46 -6.14
C LEU A 141 17.91 -8.42 -6.87
N LYS A 142 16.68 -8.79 -7.21
CA LYS A 142 15.71 -7.94 -7.90
C LYS A 142 14.39 -7.96 -7.15
N LEU A 143 13.96 -6.80 -6.70
CA LEU A 143 12.66 -6.61 -6.05
C LEU A 143 11.62 -6.21 -7.09
N TYR A 144 10.46 -6.86 -7.06
CA TYR A 144 9.32 -6.63 -7.95
C TYR A 144 8.08 -6.28 -7.14
N LYS A 145 7.24 -5.39 -7.66
CA LYS A 145 5.87 -5.25 -7.17
C LYS A 145 4.99 -6.38 -7.71
N THR A 146 4.08 -6.88 -6.89
CA THR A 146 3.08 -7.89 -7.28
C THR A 146 1.82 -7.25 -7.91
N GLY A 147 1.65 -5.94 -7.76
CA GLY A 147 0.50 -5.19 -8.25
C GLY A 147 0.60 -3.70 -7.94
N ARG A 148 -0.54 -3.03 -8.02
CA ARG A 148 -0.73 -1.64 -7.55
C ARG A 148 -0.68 -1.58 -6.03
N THR A 149 -0.56 -0.38 -5.47
CA THR A 149 -0.49 -0.20 -4.01
C THR A 149 -1.71 -0.79 -3.33
N ASN A 150 -1.45 -1.58 -2.29
CA ASN A 150 -2.47 -2.35 -1.60
C ASN A 150 -2.30 -2.27 -0.07
N ALA A 151 -1.76 -1.15 0.41
CA ALA A 151 -1.52 -0.86 1.83
C ALA A 151 -2.71 -1.13 2.79
N ASN A 152 -3.94 -1.32 2.28
CA ASN A 152 -5.17 -1.46 3.06
C ASN A 152 -5.91 -2.81 2.94
N ASP A 153 -5.77 -3.60 1.86
CA ASP A 153 -6.53 -4.86 1.71
C ASP A 153 -5.70 -6.13 2.04
N GLY A 154 -4.45 -5.95 2.47
CA GLY A 154 -3.51 -7.02 2.78
C GLY A 154 -3.11 -7.83 1.55
N GLY A 155 -2.00 -8.55 1.62
CA GLY A 155 -1.51 -9.39 0.52
C GLY A 155 -0.02 -9.60 0.61
N ILE A 156 0.62 -9.62 -0.55
CA ILE A 156 2.06 -9.54 -0.71
C ILE A 156 2.29 -8.38 -1.66
N ASP A 157 2.97 -7.33 -1.23
CA ASP A 157 3.23 -6.14 -2.05
C ASP A 157 4.46 -6.35 -2.94
N PHE A 158 5.53 -6.95 -2.40
CA PHE A 158 6.78 -7.16 -3.14
C PHE A 158 7.27 -8.61 -3.09
N VAL A 159 7.94 -9.02 -4.16
CA VAL A 159 8.62 -10.32 -4.27
C VAL A 159 10.04 -10.12 -4.77
N MET A 160 10.99 -10.81 -4.14
CA MET A 160 12.40 -10.75 -4.51
C MET A 160 12.83 -12.00 -5.28
N LYS A 161 13.44 -11.78 -6.44
CA LYS A 161 14.13 -12.82 -7.19
C LYS A 161 15.65 -12.75 -6.89
N PRO A 162 16.35 -13.89 -6.84
CA PRO A 162 15.85 -15.26 -6.95
C PRO A 162 15.54 -15.95 -5.60
N LEU A 163 15.71 -15.26 -4.47
CA LEU A 163 15.48 -15.84 -3.14
C LEU A 163 14.02 -16.29 -2.90
N GLY A 164 13.05 -15.74 -3.63
CA GLY A 164 11.63 -16.00 -3.37
C GLY A 164 11.18 -15.35 -2.06
N ARG A 165 11.77 -14.20 -1.71
CA ARG A 165 11.47 -13.49 -0.47
C ARG A 165 10.25 -12.59 -0.65
N PHE A 166 9.30 -12.67 0.27
CA PHE A 166 8.05 -11.90 0.18
C PHE A 166 8.03 -10.75 1.16
N PHE A 167 7.47 -9.63 0.72
CA PHE A 167 7.36 -8.41 1.50
C PHE A 167 5.92 -7.95 1.54
N GLN A 168 5.45 -7.61 2.74
CA GLN A 168 4.16 -6.98 2.94
C GLN A 168 4.32 -5.66 3.69
N VAL A 169 3.76 -4.59 3.13
CA VAL A 169 3.74 -3.26 3.74
C VAL A 169 2.50 -3.14 4.61
N THR A 170 2.66 -2.52 5.78
CA THR A 170 1.55 -2.30 6.70
C THR A 170 1.76 -1.04 7.54
N GLU A 171 0.68 -0.30 7.75
CA GLU A 171 0.66 0.85 8.64
C GLU A 171 0.18 0.52 10.06
N THR A 172 -0.38 -0.68 10.24
CA THR A 172 -1.01 -1.08 11.51
C THR A 172 -0.22 -2.18 12.21
N LEU A 173 -0.37 -2.27 13.53
CA LEU A 173 0.14 -3.37 14.36
C LEU A 173 -0.96 -4.36 14.74
N ASP A 174 -2.06 -4.40 13.98
CA ASP A 174 -3.12 -5.37 14.21
C ASP A 174 -2.63 -6.76 13.77
N PHE A 175 -2.29 -7.62 14.74
CA PHE A 175 -1.78 -8.97 14.50
C PHE A 175 -2.68 -9.80 13.57
N LYS A 176 -4.00 -9.53 13.53
CA LYS A 176 -4.93 -10.26 12.66
C LYS A 176 -4.61 -10.07 11.19
N LYS A 177 -4.14 -8.87 10.80
CA LYS A 177 -3.72 -8.59 9.42
C LYS A 177 -2.46 -9.37 9.06
N TYR A 178 -1.46 -9.37 9.96
CA TYR A 178 -0.22 -10.14 9.76
C TYR A 178 -0.53 -11.62 9.59
N PHE A 179 -1.36 -12.19 10.47
CA PHE A 179 -1.69 -13.61 10.43
C PHE A 179 -2.51 -13.93 9.18
N LEU A 180 -3.42 -13.06 8.76
CA LEU A 180 -4.17 -13.22 7.51
C LEU A 180 -3.23 -13.25 6.29
N ASP A 181 -2.24 -12.36 6.22
CA ASP A 181 -1.30 -12.35 5.10
C ASP A 181 -0.38 -13.58 5.10
N ILE A 182 0.02 -14.05 6.27
CA ILE A 182 0.73 -15.33 6.45
C ILE A 182 -0.14 -16.50 5.98
N GLU A 183 -1.44 -16.52 6.28
CA GLU A 183 -2.36 -17.57 5.82
C GLU A 183 -2.56 -17.58 4.31
N LYS A 184 -2.59 -16.40 3.67
CA LYS A 184 -2.77 -16.26 2.21
C LYS A 184 -1.68 -16.99 1.40
N ILE A 185 -0.51 -17.22 2.00
CA ILE A 185 0.63 -17.88 1.36
C ILE A 185 1.04 -19.19 2.07
N GLU A 186 0.07 -19.89 2.66
CA GLU A 186 0.29 -21.18 3.30
C GLU A 186 1.39 -21.15 4.38
N LYS A 187 1.44 -20.06 5.16
CA LYS A 187 2.40 -19.87 6.26
C LYS A 187 3.87 -19.82 5.82
N TYR A 188 4.12 -19.46 4.57
CA TYR A 188 5.46 -19.14 4.11
C TYR A 188 6.02 -17.89 4.82
N PRO A 189 7.34 -17.77 5.04
CA PRO A 189 7.91 -16.60 5.71
C PRO A 189 7.68 -15.29 4.96
N ILE A 190 7.32 -14.23 5.69
CA ILE A 190 7.08 -12.88 5.16
C ILE A 190 7.93 -11.87 5.89
N THR A 191 8.50 -10.95 5.14
CA THR A 191 9.12 -9.73 5.66
C THR A 191 8.10 -8.60 5.71
N PHE A 192 7.89 -8.00 6.87
CA PHE A 192 6.94 -6.91 7.03
C PHE A 192 7.64 -5.56 7.02
N VAL A 193 7.22 -4.67 6.13
CA VAL A 193 7.67 -3.28 6.09
C VAL A 193 6.64 -2.44 6.85
N VAL A 194 7.01 -2.00 8.04
CA VAL A 194 6.07 -1.43 9.01
C VAL A 194 6.29 0.08 9.12
N LYS A 195 5.21 0.85 8.93
CA LYS A 195 5.21 2.31 9.08
C LYS A 195 5.21 2.71 10.57
N SER A 196 6.32 2.43 11.25
CA SER A 196 6.52 2.74 12.66
C SER A 196 7.95 3.17 12.96
N LEU A 197 8.10 4.02 13.96
CA LEU A 197 9.38 4.42 14.56
C LEU A 197 9.76 3.53 15.75
N ASP A 198 8.86 2.67 16.22
CA ASP A 198 9.16 1.72 17.29
C ASP A 198 10.24 0.74 16.83
N SER A 199 11.17 0.40 17.73
CA SER A 199 12.18 -0.64 17.49
C SER A 199 11.54 -1.98 17.10
N VAL A 200 12.26 -2.79 16.31
CA VAL A 200 11.80 -4.11 15.84
C VAL A 200 11.39 -5.02 17.00
N GLU A 201 12.12 -4.97 18.13
CA GLU A 201 11.86 -5.75 19.33
C GLU A 201 10.50 -5.41 19.94
N ILE A 202 10.22 -4.11 20.07
CA ILE A 202 8.92 -3.61 20.56
C ILE A 202 7.79 -4.03 19.62
N LEU A 203 8.01 -3.95 18.29
CA LEU A 203 7.00 -4.35 17.31
C LEU A 203 6.68 -5.85 17.42
N LYS A 204 7.70 -6.71 17.51
CA LYS A 204 7.54 -8.15 17.69
C LYS A 204 6.84 -8.48 19.02
N ASP A 205 7.24 -7.82 20.11
CA ASP A 205 6.64 -8.02 21.43
C ASP A 205 5.16 -7.62 21.46
N LYS A 206 4.80 -6.47 20.85
CA LYS A 206 3.40 -6.04 20.70
C LYS A 206 2.57 -7.07 19.93
N LEU A 207 3.06 -7.50 18.75
CA LEU A 207 2.37 -8.50 17.93
C LEU A 207 2.14 -9.82 18.69
N TYR A 208 3.18 -10.32 19.38
CA TYR A 208 3.09 -11.55 20.16
C TYR A 208 2.12 -11.41 21.33
N LYS A 209 2.21 -10.32 22.11
CA LYS A 209 1.32 -10.08 23.27
C LYS A 209 -0.14 -9.93 22.84
N ASP A 210 -0.41 -9.18 21.78
CA ASP A 210 -1.78 -8.96 21.33
C ASP A 210 -2.41 -10.22 20.72
N ALA A 211 -1.62 -11.01 19.99
CA ALA A 211 -2.05 -12.32 19.52
C ALA A 211 -2.32 -13.30 20.69
N SER A 212 -1.44 -13.33 21.70
CA SER A 212 -1.58 -14.20 22.88
C SER A 212 -2.80 -13.88 23.75
N LYS A 213 -3.31 -12.64 23.70
CA LYS A 213 -4.59 -12.29 24.34
C LYS A 213 -5.80 -12.90 23.63
N THR A 214 -5.68 -13.18 22.33
CA THR A 214 -6.80 -13.67 21.50
C THR A 214 -6.76 -15.18 21.33
N TYR A 215 -5.57 -15.76 21.14
CA TYR A 215 -5.40 -17.19 20.97
C TYR A 215 -5.10 -17.86 22.30
N VAL A 216 -5.90 -18.86 22.67
CA VAL A 216 -5.75 -19.64 23.91
C VAL A 216 -4.51 -20.54 23.88
N VAL A 217 -4.10 -20.97 22.69
CA VAL A 217 -2.98 -21.89 22.49
C VAL A 217 -1.72 -21.12 22.08
N GLU A 218 -0.76 -21.03 22.99
CA GLU A 218 0.50 -20.29 22.76
C GLU A 218 1.29 -20.81 21.55
N ASP A 219 1.31 -22.13 21.34
CA ASP A 219 1.99 -22.75 20.20
C ASP A 219 1.45 -22.27 18.84
N VAL A 220 0.17 -21.87 18.77
CA VAL A 220 -0.40 -21.30 17.56
C VAL A 220 0.23 -19.93 17.29
N VAL A 221 0.26 -19.07 18.30
CA VAL A 221 0.86 -17.73 18.19
C VAL A 221 2.33 -17.82 17.79
N ARG A 222 3.08 -18.72 18.44
CA ARG A 222 4.49 -18.95 18.15
C ARG A 222 4.73 -19.30 16.68
N LYS A 223 3.96 -20.24 16.12
CA LYS A 223 4.07 -20.65 14.71
C LYS A 223 3.83 -19.50 13.73
N TYR A 224 2.85 -18.62 14.00
CA TYR A 224 2.64 -17.45 13.14
C TYR A 224 3.75 -16.41 13.27
N VAL A 225 4.23 -16.16 14.50
CA VAL A 225 5.33 -15.22 14.73
C VAL A 225 6.65 -15.71 14.11
N GLU A 226 6.87 -17.03 14.06
CA GLU A 226 8.01 -17.65 13.35
C GLU A 226 7.95 -17.43 11.82
N CYS A 227 6.75 -17.25 11.24
CA CYS A 227 6.59 -16.87 9.83
C CYS A 227 6.95 -15.40 9.56
N ILE A 228 7.17 -14.57 10.59
CA ILE A 228 7.68 -13.20 10.42
C ILE A 228 9.20 -13.27 10.26
N GLU A 229 9.65 -13.29 8.99
CA GLU A 229 11.06 -13.43 8.62
C GLU A 229 11.89 -12.22 9.07
N GLU A 230 11.44 -11.01 8.77
CA GLU A 230 12.07 -9.75 9.16
C GLU A 230 10.98 -8.68 9.37
N ILE A 231 11.26 -7.71 10.23
CA ILE A 231 10.48 -6.47 10.29
C ILE A 231 11.42 -5.32 9.92
N ILE A 232 11.03 -4.58 8.89
CA ILE A 232 11.73 -3.38 8.42
C ILE A 232 10.86 -2.18 8.84
N ASN A 233 11.28 -1.46 9.86
CA ASN A 233 10.59 -0.24 10.32
C ASN A 233 11.14 1.01 9.60
N ILE A 234 10.62 2.20 9.96
CA ILE A 234 11.08 3.46 9.35
C ILE A 234 12.58 3.69 9.61
N SER A 235 13.07 3.40 10.82
CA SER A 235 14.49 3.56 11.15
C SER A 235 15.40 2.66 10.29
N THR A 236 14.99 1.42 10.04
CA THR A 236 15.70 0.49 9.15
C THR A 236 15.66 0.98 7.70
N LEU A 237 14.52 1.48 7.22
CA LEU A 237 14.43 2.08 5.88
C LEU A 237 15.36 3.28 5.72
N LEU A 238 15.44 4.15 6.73
CA LEU A 238 16.36 5.29 6.71
C LEU A 238 17.82 4.85 6.70
N HIS A 239 18.16 3.78 7.43
CA HIS A 239 19.50 3.19 7.36
C HIS A 239 19.83 2.62 5.97
N TYR A 240 18.87 1.93 5.33
CA TYR A 240 19.03 1.46 3.96
C TYR A 240 19.14 2.61 2.98
N PHE A 241 18.36 3.67 3.16
CA PHE A 241 18.41 4.87 2.35
C PHE A 241 19.78 5.55 2.44
N GLN A 242 20.34 5.71 3.65
CA GLN A 242 21.70 6.27 3.82
C GLN A 242 22.75 5.51 2.98
N LYS A 243 22.69 4.17 2.95
CA LYS A 243 23.61 3.37 2.13
C LYS A 243 23.47 3.62 0.63
N ILE A 244 22.24 3.87 0.17
CA ILE A 244 21.95 4.22 -1.23
C ILE A 244 22.51 5.61 -1.55
N GLU A 245 22.41 6.55 -0.60
CA GLU A 245 22.97 7.90 -0.73
C GLU A 245 24.49 7.88 -0.78
N ASP A 246 25.13 7.10 0.08
CA ASP A 246 26.57 6.90 0.10
C ASP A 246 27.08 6.28 -1.22
N ALA A 247 26.26 5.44 -1.86
CA ALA A 247 26.51 4.88 -3.19
C ALA A 247 26.20 5.85 -4.36
N GLY A 248 25.68 7.05 -4.08
CA GLY A 248 25.33 8.04 -5.10
C GLY A 248 24.10 7.68 -5.94
N LEU A 249 23.22 6.82 -5.42
CA LEU A 249 22.06 6.28 -6.14
C LEU A 249 20.73 6.98 -5.79
N ILE A 250 20.78 8.10 -5.06
CA ILE A 250 19.60 8.85 -4.58
C ILE A 250 18.65 9.25 -5.72
N SER A 251 19.19 9.74 -6.84
CA SER A 251 18.39 10.14 -8.02
C SER A 251 17.61 8.96 -8.60
N GLY A 252 18.16 7.74 -8.48
CA GLY A 252 17.46 6.53 -8.88
C GLY A 252 16.24 6.24 -8.02
N VAL A 253 16.33 6.46 -6.71
CA VAL A 253 15.19 6.32 -5.78
C VAL A 253 14.10 7.32 -6.14
N LEU A 254 14.46 8.59 -6.37
CA LEU A 254 13.50 9.63 -6.77
C LEU A 254 12.78 9.27 -8.10
N ASN A 255 13.54 8.78 -9.09
CA ASN A 255 12.98 8.35 -10.37
C ASN A 255 11.99 7.18 -10.20
N GLU A 256 12.31 6.22 -9.33
CA GLU A 256 11.41 5.11 -9.04
C GLU A 256 10.15 5.59 -8.32
N ILE A 257 10.26 6.52 -7.36
CA ILE A 257 9.11 7.12 -6.67
C ILE A 257 8.16 7.76 -7.69
N ILE A 258 8.67 8.53 -8.65
CA ILE A 258 7.85 9.16 -9.70
C ILE A 258 7.18 8.09 -10.56
N LEU A 259 7.95 7.10 -11.05
CA LEU A 259 7.45 6.03 -11.90
C LEU A 259 6.29 5.29 -11.24
N GLN A 260 6.47 4.86 -9.99
CA GLN A 260 5.44 4.12 -9.25
C GLN A 260 4.24 5.00 -8.91
N SER A 261 4.47 6.28 -8.63
CA SER A 261 3.39 7.24 -8.39
C SER A 261 2.54 7.45 -9.65
N ARG A 262 3.14 7.60 -10.83
CA ARG A 262 2.36 7.73 -12.08
C ARG A 262 1.49 6.50 -12.36
N VAL A 263 2.03 5.30 -12.17
CA VAL A 263 1.28 4.04 -12.32
C VAL A 263 0.11 3.96 -11.32
N GLU A 264 0.34 4.33 -10.06
CA GLU A 264 -0.66 4.20 -9.01
C GLU A 264 -1.85 5.15 -9.23
N PHE A 265 -1.57 6.39 -9.59
CA PHE A 265 -2.57 7.42 -9.73
C PHE A 265 -3.20 7.50 -11.13
N ASN A 266 -2.95 6.49 -11.99
CA ASN A 266 -3.39 6.46 -13.39
C ASN A 266 -3.03 7.75 -14.14
N TYR A 267 -1.82 8.26 -13.90
CA TYR A 267 -1.31 9.38 -14.64
C TYR A 267 -0.72 8.84 -15.95
N GLU A 268 -1.56 8.78 -16.98
CA GLU A 268 -1.07 8.74 -18.35
C GLU A 268 -0.59 10.15 -18.67
N ASP A 269 0.67 10.28 -19.10
CA ASP A 269 1.12 11.55 -19.64
C ASP A 269 0.21 11.87 -20.84
N GLU A 270 -0.70 12.84 -20.71
CA GLU A 270 -1.31 13.50 -21.86
C GLU A 270 -0.18 14.26 -22.59
N PHE A 271 0.55 13.54 -23.45
CA PHE A 271 1.46 14.11 -24.44
C PHE A 271 0.80 14.10 -25.82
#